data_AF-A0A134AP40-F1
#
_entry.id   AF-A0A134AP40-F1
#
_cell.length_a   1.000
_cell.length_b   1.000
_cell.length_c   1.000
_cell.angle_alpha   90.00
_cell.angle_beta   90.00
_cell.angle_gamma   90.00
#
_symmetry.space_group_name_H-M   'P 1'
#
loop_
_entity.id
_entity.type
_entity.pdbx_description
1 polymer ?
#
loop_
_entity_poly.entity_id
_entity_poly.type
_entity_poly.pdbx_seq_one_letter_code
_entity_poly.pdbx_strand_id
1 'polypeptide(L)'
;MDNWKIFELDCTDYLNKEYGENFTHLGFSDSTVSDIKYENNSKLFYIEAKMPSAQSGQFVLLPDYEKKEFIFSTRNKTKQNENTDFIIQYMNKNFERYANAGTTGEDIEIDQRIFNSWIVNTYKEKMVKFFITKGNNYIIFPIEKYGEYFSITAKYRIKKSGSSKVPKSSQKDVLEKIKSMSIKFKLLDDFEIESIQDLNKMKFKVLDSDYMFSRKKDNVYRIRKLSNTRNANVIFSIQLLKEQDSADLKNFISNL
;
A
#
# COMPACT_ATOMS: atom_id res chain seq x y z
N MET A 1 9.66 11.01 7.62
CA MET A 1 8.60 9.98 7.55
C MET A 1 8.05 10.01 6.13
N ASP A 2 7.57 8.90 5.56
CA ASP A 2 7.04 8.90 4.18
C ASP A 2 5.78 9.79 4.10
N ASN A 3 5.60 10.54 3.01
CA ASN A 3 4.51 11.52 2.89
C ASN A 3 3.12 10.93 3.15
N TRP A 4 2.87 9.69 2.73
CA TRP A 4 1.58 9.01 2.94
C TRP A 4 1.32 8.68 4.42
N LYS A 5 2.38 8.42 5.21
CA LYS A 5 2.25 8.18 6.66
C LYS A 5 1.91 9.46 7.40
N ILE A 6 2.53 10.57 6.99
CA ILE A 6 2.19 11.90 7.51
C ILE A 6 0.74 12.22 7.17
N PHE A 7 0.32 11.94 5.93
CA PHE A 7 -1.05 12.15 5.49
C PHE A 7 -2.09 11.37 6.30
N GLU A 8 -1.84 10.09 6.63
CA GLU A 8 -2.72 9.31 7.51
C GLU A 8 -2.88 9.92 8.91
N LEU A 9 -1.77 10.40 9.49
CA LEU A 9 -1.77 11.07 10.79
C LEU A 9 -2.55 12.40 10.70
N ASP A 10 -2.26 13.22 9.69
CA ASP A 10 -2.93 14.50 9.46
C ASP A 10 -4.46 14.33 9.27
N CYS A 11 -4.89 13.26 8.60
CA CYS A 11 -6.31 12.91 8.45
C CYS A 11 -6.94 12.53 9.79
N THR A 12 -6.24 11.73 10.60
CA THR A 12 -6.72 11.30 11.93
C THR A 12 -6.83 12.49 12.87
N ASP A 13 -5.81 13.36 12.90
CA ASP A 13 -5.78 14.55 13.72
C ASP A 13 -6.89 15.54 13.32
N TYR A 14 -7.12 15.70 12.01
CA TYR A 14 -8.25 16.48 11.50
C TYR A 14 -9.59 15.93 11.98
N LEU A 15 -9.82 14.62 11.86
CA LEU A 15 -11.07 13.99 12.29
C LEU A 15 -11.31 14.16 13.80
N ASN A 16 -10.28 13.94 14.61
CA ASN A 16 -10.39 14.12 16.06
C ASN A 16 -10.65 15.58 16.45
N LYS A 17 -9.99 16.52 15.78
CA LYS A 17 -10.16 17.95 16.04
C LYS A 17 -11.56 18.46 15.68
N GLU A 18 -12.09 18.04 14.53
CA GLU A 18 -13.38 18.56 14.03
C GLU A 18 -14.60 17.79 14.57
N TYR A 19 -14.44 16.50 14.88
CA TYR A 19 -15.57 15.62 15.18
C TYR A 19 -15.45 14.87 16.53
N GLY A 20 -14.43 15.17 17.32
CA GLY A 20 -14.19 14.60 18.65
C GLY A 20 -13.27 13.38 18.66
N GLU A 21 -12.73 13.05 19.83
CA GLU A 21 -11.62 12.10 20.04
C GLU A 21 -12.04 10.61 19.97
N ASN A 22 -12.73 10.21 18.91
CA ASN A 22 -13.20 8.83 18.68
C ASN A 22 -12.48 8.14 17.51
N PHE A 23 -11.45 8.76 16.93
CA PHE A 23 -10.71 8.24 15.78
C PHE A 23 -9.31 7.79 16.19
N THR A 24 -9.03 6.51 16.01
CA THR A 24 -7.73 5.90 16.31
C THR A 24 -7.00 5.56 15.02
N HIS A 25 -5.78 6.08 14.84
CA HIS A 25 -4.88 5.68 13.76
C HIS A 25 -4.39 4.24 13.99
N LEU A 26 -4.56 3.38 12.98
CA LEU A 26 -4.12 1.98 12.96
C LEU A 26 -3.23 1.64 11.77
N GLY A 27 -3.02 2.59 10.84
CA GLY A 27 -2.39 2.39 9.54
C GLY A 27 -0.88 2.11 9.56
N PHE A 28 -0.16 2.71 8.62
CA PHE A 28 1.20 2.36 8.22
C PHE A 28 1.33 1.06 7.41
N SER A 29 2.24 0.17 7.80
CA SER A 29 2.68 -0.95 6.95
C SER A 29 1.90 -2.23 7.18
N ASP A 30 0.92 -2.21 8.09
CA ASP A 30 -0.05 -3.29 8.17
C ASP A 30 -1.12 -3.11 7.09
N SER A 31 -1.29 -4.12 6.26
CA SER A 31 -2.27 -4.12 5.15
C SER A 31 -3.54 -4.87 5.50
N THR A 32 -3.59 -5.48 6.69
CA THR A 32 -4.73 -6.28 7.17
C THR A 32 -5.78 -5.43 7.88
N VAL A 33 -5.39 -4.25 8.35
CA VAL A 33 -6.26 -3.27 9.00
C VAL A 33 -6.32 -2.00 8.15
N SER A 34 -7.45 -1.31 8.17
CA SER A 34 -7.62 -0.01 7.53
C SER A 34 -6.98 1.12 8.35
N ASP A 35 -6.78 2.27 7.75
CA ASP A 35 -5.91 3.31 8.33
C ASP A 35 -6.43 3.93 9.63
N ILE A 36 -7.75 4.12 9.74
CA ILE A 36 -8.39 4.83 10.85
C ILE A 36 -9.59 4.02 11.33
N LYS A 37 -9.67 3.78 12.64
CA LYS A 37 -10.85 3.19 13.30
C LYS A 37 -11.67 4.29 13.95
N TYR A 38 -12.97 4.30 13.65
CA TYR A 38 -13.96 5.04 14.43
C TYR A 38 -14.66 4.09 15.39
N GLU A 39 -14.69 4.46 16.67
CA GLU A 39 -15.38 3.69 17.70
C GLU A 39 -16.02 4.61 18.72
N ASN A 40 -17.31 4.44 18.96
CA ASN A 40 -18.03 5.03 20.08
C ASN A 40 -18.87 3.95 20.78
N ASN A 41 -19.63 4.31 21.82
CA ASN A 41 -20.44 3.37 22.60
C ASN A 41 -21.49 2.57 21.80
N SER A 42 -21.76 2.91 20.54
CA SER A 42 -22.83 2.33 19.71
C SER A 42 -22.39 1.89 18.31
N LYS A 43 -21.29 2.42 17.79
CA LYS A 43 -20.88 2.26 16.39
C LYS A 43 -19.40 1.97 16.30
N LEU A 44 -19.07 1.06 15.40
CA LEU A 44 -17.71 0.70 15.01
C LEU A 44 -17.66 0.64 13.47
N PHE A 45 -16.72 1.37 12.87
CA PHE A 45 -16.39 1.24 11.46
C PHE A 45 -14.99 1.76 11.18
N TYR A 46 -14.50 1.50 9.96
CA TYR A 46 -13.21 2.00 9.52
C TYR A 46 -13.32 3.09 8.47
N ILE A 47 -12.30 3.94 8.43
CA ILE A 47 -12.07 4.96 7.42
C ILE A 47 -10.71 4.70 6.81
N GLU A 48 -10.65 4.70 5.48
CA GLU A 48 -9.38 4.57 4.75
C GLU A 48 -8.91 5.94 4.27
N ALA A 49 -7.64 6.26 4.52
CA ALA A 49 -7.03 7.50 4.06
C ALA A 49 -6.33 7.27 2.71
N LYS A 50 -6.62 8.13 1.74
CA LYS A 50 -5.95 8.10 0.43
C LYS A 50 -5.46 9.47 0.04
N MET A 51 -4.18 9.54 -0.34
CA MET A 51 -3.66 10.73 -1.02
C MET A 51 -4.39 10.94 -2.37
N PRO A 52 -4.44 12.18 -2.89
CA PRO A 52 -5.15 12.49 -4.14
C PRO A 52 -4.68 11.69 -5.35
N SER A 53 -3.41 11.27 -5.33
CA SER A 53 -2.84 10.33 -6.28
C SER A 53 -2.21 9.18 -5.51
N ALA A 54 -2.73 7.96 -5.67
CA ALA A 54 -2.32 6.82 -4.85
C ALA A 54 -2.52 5.47 -5.56
N GLN A 55 -2.03 4.41 -4.92
CA GLN A 55 -2.42 3.03 -5.25
C GLN A 55 -3.59 2.62 -4.35
N SER A 56 -4.53 1.84 -4.89
CA SER A 56 -5.73 1.42 -4.16
C SER A 56 -5.97 -0.09 -4.28
N GLY A 57 -5.03 -0.85 -3.74
CA GLY A 57 -5.08 -2.31 -3.74
C GLY A 57 -4.35 -2.96 -4.91
N GLN A 58 -4.14 -4.27 -4.77
CA GLN A 58 -3.47 -5.12 -5.75
C GLN A 58 -3.77 -6.59 -5.48
N PHE A 59 -3.61 -7.43 -6.50
CA PHE A 59 -3.56 -8.88 -6.36
C PHE A 59 -2.56 -9.50 -7.33
N VAL A 60 -1.95 -10.60 -6.93
CA VAL A 60 -0.92 -11.32 -7.69
C VAL A 60 -1.58 -12.32 -8.63
N LEU A 61 -1.15 -12.32 -9.89
CA LEU A 61 -1.47 -13.34 -10.88
C LEU A 61 -0.18 -14.01 -11.34
N LEU A 62 -0.22 -15.33 -11.48
CA LEU A 62 0.89 -16.15 -11.95
C LEU A 62 0.58 -16.63 -13.38
N PRO A 63 1.44 -16.35 -14.37
CA PRO A 63 1.23 -16.85 -15.72
C PRO A 63 1.48 -18.37 -15.78
N ASP A 64 0.52 -19.10 -16.36
CA ASP A 64 0.66 -20.49 -16.81
C ASP A 64 0.90 -20.46 -18.32
N TYR A 65 2.15 -20.68 -18.73
CA TYR A 65 2.56 -20.62 -20.14
C TYR A 65 2.09 -21.83 -20.95
N GLU A 66 1.81 -22.97 -20.32
CA GLU A 66 1.33 -24.17 -21.02
C GLU A 66 -0.13 -23.99 -21.40
N LYS A 67 -0.95 -23.49 -20.48
CA LYS A 67 -2.38 -23.25 -20.70
C LYS A 67 -2.70 -21.87 -21.25
N LYS A 68 -1.70 -20.97 -21.29
CA LYS A 68 -1.84 -19.57 -21.68
C LYS A 68 -2.91 -18.83 -20.87
N GLU A 69 -2.86 -19.01 -19.55
CA GLU A 69 -3.80 -18.39 -18.62
C GLU A 69 -3.11 -17.80 -17.39
N PHE A 70 -3.75 -16.82 -16.76
CA PHE A 70 -3.32 -16.26 -15.49
C PHE A 70 -4.05 -16.95 -14.33
N ILE A 71 -3.27 -17.45 -13.38
CA ILE A 71 -3.75 -18.11 -12.17
C ILE A 71 -3.74 -17.11 -11.03
N PHE A 72 -4.86 -17.00 -10.31
CA PHE A 72 -4.93 -16.21 -9.09
C PHE A 72 -4.06 -16.84 -7.99
N SER A 73 -3.12 -16.07 -7.46
CA SER A 73 -2.19 -16.58 -6.45
C SER A 73 -2.91 -16.95 -5.15
N THR A 74 -2.70 -18.17 -4.66
CA THR A 74 -3.19 -18.64 -3.36
C THR A 74 -2.61 -17.87 -2.17
N ARG A 75 -1.57 -17.06 -2.40
CA ARG A 75 -0.95 -16.18 -1.39
C ARG A 75 -1.55 -14.77 -1.37
N ASN A 76 -2.56 -14.49 -2.19
CA ASN A 76 -3.29 -13.23 -2.12
C ASN A 76 -4.02 -13.13 -0.77
N LYS A 77 -4.11 -11.91 -0.24
CA LYS A 77 -4.84 -11.61 1.00
C LYS A 77 -6.34 -11.37 0.75
N THR A 78 -6.70 -11.03 -0.49
CA THR A 78 -8.08 -10.86 -0.93
C THR A 78 -8.59 -12.15 -1.54
N LYS A 79 -9.89 -12.37 -1.44
CA LYS A 79 -10.55 -13.49 -2.12
C LYS A 79 -10.74 -13.15 -3.60
N GLN A 80 -10.65 -14.18 -4.44
CA GLN A 80 -11.08 -14.09 -5.82
C GLN A 80 -12.59 -13.86 -5.86
N ASN A 81 -13.03 -12.98 -6.75
CA ASN A 81 -14.43 -12.59 -6.92
C ASN A 81 -14.73 -12.33 -8.41
N GLU A 82 -15.98 -12.07 -8.76
CA GLU A 82 -16.42 -11.87 -10.14
C GLU A 82 -15.64 -10.77 -10.88
N ASN A 83 -15.27 -9.68 -10.20
CA ASN A 83 -14.45 -8.62 -10.81
C ASN A 83 -13.03 -9.11 -11.09
N THR A 84 -12.46 -9.92 -10.20
CA THR A 84 -11.16 -10.56 -10.39
C THR A 84 -11.20 -11.52 -11.58
N ASP A 85 -12.26 -12.32 -11.67
CA ASP A 85 -12.47 -13.28 -12.77
C ASP A 85 -12.58 -12.56 -14.11
N PHE A 86 -13.34 -11.45 -14.15
CA PHE A 86 -13.46 -10.63 -15.35
C PHE A 86 -12.10 -10.08 -15.82
N ILE A 87 -11.30 -9.55 -14.88
CA ILE A 87 -9.95 -9.04 -15.18
C ILE A 87 -9.06 -10.18 -15.71
N ILE A 88 -9.07 -11.35 -15.07
CA ILE A 88 -8.30 -12.52 -15.50
C ILE A 88 -8.73 -12.96 -16.90
N GLN A 89 -10.04 -13.07 -17.16
CA GLN A 89 -10.56 -13.46 -18.48
C GLN A 89 -10.15 -12.46 -19.57
N TYR A 90 -10.19 -11.16 -19.29
CA TYR A 90 -9.72 -10.13 -20.20
C TYR A 90 -8.21 -10.27 -20.49
N MET A 91 -7.41 -10.52 -19.46
CA MET A 91 -5.97 -10.72 -19.61
C MET A 91 -5.64 -12.01 -20.37
N ASN A 92 -6.37 -13.11 -20.13
CA ASN A 92 -6.18 -14.40 -20.83
C ASN A 92 -6.45 -14.27 -22.34
N LYS A 93 -7.45 -13.47 -22.75
CA LYS A 93 -7.69 -13.16 -24.17
C LYS A 93 -6.50 -12.46 -24.85
N ASN A 94 -5.63 -11.83 -24.06
CA ASN A 94 -4.45 -11.10 -24.50
C ASN A 94 -3.19 -11.64 -23.81
N PHE A 95 -3.12 -12.95 -23.56
CA PHE A 95 -2.12 -13.57 -22.67
C PHE A 95 -0.69 -13.14 -23.01
N GLU A 96 -0.30 -13.20 -24.28
CA GLU A 96 1.06 -12.86 -24.73
C GLU A 96 1.45 -11.41 -24.41
N ARG A 97 0.50 -10.45 -24.48
CA ARG A 97 0.75 -9.05 -24.11
C ARG A 97 1.13 -8.95 -22.63
N TYR A 98 0.32 -9.57 -21.77
CA TYR A 98 0.47 -9.46 -20.33
C TYR A 98 1.56 -10.36 -19.75
N ALA A 99 1.81 -11.54 -20.34
CA ALA A 99 2.83 -12.47 -19.87
C ALA A 99 4.25 -11.90 -20.05
N ASN A 100 4.44 -11.03 -21.04
CA ASN A 100 5.69 -10.31 -21.30
C ASN A 100 5.80 -8.97 -20.53
N ALA A 101 4.84 -8.64 -19.65
CA ALA A 101 4.85 -7.38 -18.91
C ALA A 101 6.06 -7.29 -17.95
N GLY A 102 6.87 -6.26 -18.16
CA GLY A 102 8.04 -5.96 -17.33
C GLY A 102 7.72 -5.18 -16.05
N THR A 103 8.71 -4.44 -15.53
CA THR A 103 8.54 -3.56 -14.36
C THR A 103 7.72 -2.31 -14.65
N THR A 104 7.73 -1.83 -15.89
CA THR A 104 6.87 -0.72 -16.36
C THR A 104 5.40 -1.12 -16.31
N GLY A 105 5.11 -2.37 -16.69
CA GLY A 105 3.78 -2.94 -16.73
C GLY A 105 3.01 -2.62 -18.01
N GLU A 106 1.88 -3.30 -18.14
CA GLU A 106 0.91 -3.15 -19.22
C GLU A 106 -0.42 -2.64 -18.65
N ASP A 107 -1.02 -1.67 -19.32
CA ASP A 107 -2.34 -1.15 -18.95
C ASP A 107 -3.44 -2.19 -19.20
N ILE A 108 -4.39 -2.26 -18.28
CA ILE A 108 -5.59 -3.10 -18.40
C ILE A 108 -6.72 -2.18 -18.86
N GLU A 109 -6.99 -2.21 -20.16
CA GLU A 109 -7.93 -1.31 -20.83
C GLU A 109 -9.36 -1.85 -20.79
N ILE A 110 -9.96 -1.86 -19.60
CA ILE A 110 -11.39 -2.20 -19.40
C ILE A 110 -12.11 -1.06 -18.70
N ASP A 111 -13.44 -1.19 -18.58
CA ASP A 111 -14.28 -0.20 -17.90
C ASP A 111 -13.87 -0.06 -16.42
N GLN A 112 -13.58 1.18 -15.99
CA GLN A 112 -13.18 1.47 -14.62
C GLN A 112 -14.22 1.07 -13.57
N ARG A 113 -15.49 0.89 -13.95
CA ARG A 113 -16.55 0.37 -13.06
C ARG A 113 -16.20 -1.01 -12.51
N ILE A 114 -15.48 -1.84 -13.27
CA ILE A 114 -15.00 -3.15 -12.80
C ILE A 114 -13.94 -2.97 -11.69
N PHE A 115 -13.02 -2.03 -11.88
CA PHE A 115 -12.00 -1.69 -10.89
C PHE A 115 -12.62 -1.08 -9.63
N ASN A 116 -13.57 -0.16 -9.80
CA ASN A 116 -14.33 0.44 -8.71
C ASN A 116 -15.02 -0.64 -7.86
N SER A 117 -15.76 -1.55 -8.51
CA SER A 117 -16.45 -2.63 -7.82
C SER A 117 -15.48 -3.55 -7.07
N TRP A 118 -14.31 -3.86 -7.65
CA TRP A 118 -13.29 -4.64 -6.96
C TRP A 118 -12.76 -3.93 -5.71
N ILE A 119 -12.44 -2.64 -5.80
CA ILE A 119 -11.92 -1.83 -4.70
C ILE A 119 -12.96 -1.72 -3.58
N VAL A 120 -14.19 -1.33 -3.94
CA VAL A 120 -15.31 -1.19 -2.99
C VAL A 120 -15.56 -2.50 -2.26
N ASN A 121 -15.65 -3.62 -2.96
CA ASN A 121 -15.87 -4.92 -2.31
C ASN A 121 -14.72 -5.30 -1.38
N THR A 122 -13.48 -5.08 -1.79
CA THR A 122 -12.29 -5.37 -0.98
C THR A 122 -12.28 -4.57 0.32
N TYR A 123 -12.67 -3.29 0.26
CA TYR A 123 -12.70 -2.44 1.44
C TYR A 123 -13.92 -2.66 2.33
N LYS A 124 -15.06 -3.08 1.76
CA LYS A 124 -16.23 -3.53 2.53
C LYS A 124 -15.92 -4.76 3.38
N GLU A 125 -15.12 -5.70 2.88
CA GLU A 125 -14.64 -6.86 3.68
C GLU A 125 -13.84 -6.43 4.92
N LYS A 126 -13.25 -5.23 4.90
CA LYS A 126 -12.53 -4.63 6.03
C LYS A 126 -13.39 -3.69 6.89
N MET A 127 -14.72 -3.73 6.72
CA MET A 127 -15.67 -2.85 7.41
C MET A 127 -15.37 -1.35 7.22
N VAL A 128 -14.76 -0.97 6.09
CA VAL A 128 -14.60 0.44 5.72
C VAL A 128 -15.93 1.00 5.25
N LYS A 129 -16.37 2.09 5.88
CA LYS A 129 -17.59 2.82 5.49
C LYS A 129 -17.31 4.11 4.75
N PHE A 130 -16.21 4.78 5.09
CA PHE A 130 -15.86 6.08 4.52
C PHE A 130 -14.41 6.09 4.05
N PHE A 131 -14.13 6.99 3.12
CA PHE A 131 -12.78 7.36 2.74
C PHE A 131 -12.54 8.81 3.13
N ILE A 132 -11.30 9.12 3.48
CA ILE A 132 -10.82 10.49 3.63
C ILE A 132 -9.67 10.75 2.66
N THR A 133 -9.74 11.90 1.99
CA THR A 133 -8.69 12.40 1.10
C THR A 133 -8.58 13.92 1.26
N LYS A 134 -7.76 14.58 0.45
CA LYS A 134 -7.53 16.02 0.55
C LYS A 134 -7.30 16.66 -0.81
N GLY A 135 -8.27 17.44 -1.27
CA GLY A 135 -8.08 18.36 -2.39
C GLY A 135 -7.55 19.69 -1.86
N ASN A 136 -8.30 20.77 -2.09
CA ASN A 136 -8.07 22.04 -1.40
C ASN A 136 -8.34 21.92 0.11
N ASN A 137 -9.37 21.15 0.47
CA ASN A 137 -9.73 20.83 1.85
C ASN A 137 -9.79 19.31 2.05
N TYR A 138 -9.97 18.86 3.29
CA TYR A 138 -10.29 17.46 3.56
C TYR A 138 -11.64 17.10 2.96
N ILE A 139 -11.69 15.90 2.38
CA ILE A 139 -12.87 15.37 1.69
C ILE A 139 -13.17 14.00 2.30
N ILE A 140 -14.39 13.82 2.79
CA ILE A 140 -14.90 12.60 3.39
C ILE A 140 -16.14 12.16 2.62
N PHE A 141 -16.16 10.91 2.18
CA PHE A 141 -17.27 10.38 1.39
C PHE A 141 -17.50 8.88 1.65
N PRO A 142 -18.74 8.40 1.47
CA PRO A 142 -19.08 6.99 1.68
C PRO A 142 -18.42 6.10 0.61
N ILE A 143 -18.03 4.89 1.01
CA ILE A 143 -17.35 3.92 0.15
C ILE A 143 -18.12 3.61 -1.16
N GLU A 144 -19.45 3.67 -1.14
CA GLU A 144 -20.29 3.45 -2.33
C GLU A 144 -20.00 4.45 -3.45
N LYS A 145 -19.53 5.66 -3.11
CA LYS A 145 -19.25 6.74 -4.07
C LYS A 145 -17.81 6.79 -4.54
N TYR A 146 -17.02 5.74 -4.29
CA TYR A 146 -15.59 5.72 -4.58
C TYR A 146 -15.22 6.17 -6.01
N GLY A 147 -15.89 5.60 -7.01
CA GLY A 147 -15.69 5.94 -8.43
C GLY A 147 -16.21 7.32 -8.86
N GLU A 148 -16.96 8.03 -8.00
CA GLU A 148 -17.32 9.43 -8.25
C GLU A 148 -16.23 10.41 -7.81
N TYR A 149 -15.41 10.01 -6.83
CA TYR A 149 -14.32 10.84 -6.29
C TYR A 149 -12.97 10.52 -6.91
N PHE A 150 -12.77 9.28 -7.38
CA PHE A 150 -11.52 8.84 -7.98
C PHE A 150 -11.73 8.30 -9.39
N SER A 151 -10.89 8.76 -10.32
CA SER A 151 -10.66 8.01 -11.56
C SER A 151 -9.74 6.84 -11.24
N ILE A 152 -10.03 5.68 -11.83
CA ILE A 152 -9.35 4.43 -11.49
C ILE A 152 -8.77 3.82 -12.76
N THR A 153 -7.48 3.49 -12.71
CA THR A 153 -6.75 2.76 -13.75
C THR A 153 -6.13 1.51 -13.14
N ALA A 154 -5.85 0.52 -13.97
CA ALA A 154 -5.16 -0.70 -13.53
C ALA A 154 -4.04 -1.06 -14.49
N LYS A 155 -2.94 -1.57 -13.93
CA LYS A 155 -1.83 -2.15 -14.70
C LYS A 155 -1.49 -3.54 -14.21
N TYR A 156 -1.06 -4.41 -15.10
CA TYR A 156 -0.34 -5.62 -14.73
C TYR A 156 1.16 -5.38 -14.83
N ARG A 157 1.89 -5.49 -13.71
CA ARG A 157 3.33 -5.19 -13.69
C ARG A 157 4.10 -6.05 -12.72
N ILE A 158 5.38 -6.27 -13.01
CA ILE A 158 6.33 -6.87 -12.06
C ILE A 158 6.65 -5.86 -10.94
N LYS A 159 6.34 -6.22 -9.69
CA LYS A 159 6.69 -5.44 -8.50
C LYS A 159 7.59 -6.27 -7.60
N LYS A 160 8.78 -5.75 -7.30
CA LYS A 160 9.66 -6.34 -6.28
C LYS A 160 8.97 -6.23 -4.92
N SER A 161 8.94 -7.33 -4.17
CA SER A 161 8.41 -7.34 -2.81
C SER A 161 9.16 -6.36 -1.91
N GLY A 162 8.51 -5.91 -0.82
CA GLY A 162 9.07 -4.96 0.12
C GLY A 162 10.32 -5.47 0.85
N SER A 163 10.94 -4.58 1.63
CA SER A 163 12.06 -4.94 2.50
C SER A 163 11.58 -5.40 3.88
N SER A 164 12.32 -6.27 4.54
CA SER A 164 12.06 -6.74 5.90
C SER A 164 13.10 -6.22 6.90
N LYS A 165 12.82 -6.41 8.20
CA LYS A 165 13.86 -6.31 9.24
C LYS A 165 14.95 -7.36 8.95
N VAL A 166 16.17 -7.09 9.41
CA VAL A 166 17.26 -8.08 9.39
C VAL A 166 16.92 -9.20 10.38
N PRO A 167 16.86 -10.47 9.95
CA PRO A 167 16.63 -11.59 10.86
C PRO A 167 17.74 -11.67 11.91
N LYS A 168 17.40 -12.01 13.17
CA LYS A 168 18.38 -12.15 14.26
C LYS A 168 19.55 -13.06 13.87
N SER A 169 19.27 -14.15 13.17
CA SER A 169 20.29 -15.10 12.67
C SER A 169 21.30 -14.50 11.70
N SER A 170 20.96 -13.43 10.98
CA SER A 170 21.84 -12.77 10.00
C SER A 170 22.50 -11.49 10.54
N GLN A 171 22.15 -11.06 11.76
CA GLN A 171 22.62 -9.78 12.30
C GLN A 171 24.15 -9.74 12.48
N LYS A 172 24.76 -10.85 12.91
CA LYS A 172 26.21 -10.96 13.10
C LYS A 172 26.95 -10.71 11.78
N ASP A 173 26.62 -11.46 10.74
CA ASP A 173 27.27 -11.35 9.41
C ASP A 173 27.07 -9.97 8.79
N VAL A 174 25.88 -9.38 9.00
CA VAL A 174 25.58 -8.02 8.54
C VAL A 174 26.48 -7.01 9.25
N LEU A 175 26.66 -7.08 10.57
CA LEU A 175 27.56 -6.17 11.29
C LEU A 175 29.02 -6.33 10.86
N GLU A 176 29.49 -7.57 10.67
CA GLU A 176 30.84 -7.84 10.17
C GLU A 176 31.04 -7.23 8.78
N LYS A 177 30.04 -7.36 7.89
CA LYS A 177 30.08 -6.72 6.58
C LYS A 177 30.16 -5.20 6.69
N ILE A 178 29.35 -4.57 7.53
CA ILE A 178 29.36 -3.10 7.69
C ILE A 178 30.72 -2.61 8.21
N LYS A 179 31.31 -3.34 9.17
CA LYS A 179 32.67 -3.04 9.67
C LYS A 179 33.71 -3.14 8.54
N SER A 180 33.61 -4.15 7.67
CA SER A 180 34.52 -4.31 6.52
C SER A 180 34.39 -3.20 5.48
N MET A 181 33.27 -2.48 5.46
CA MET A 181 33.05 -1.33 4.55
C MET A 181 33.66 -0.03 5.07
N SER A 182 34.42 -0.07 6.19
CA SER A 182 35.00 1.12 6.84
C SER A 182 33.97 2.19 7.24
N ILE A 183 32.72 1.78 7.42
CA ILE A 183 31.66 2.65 7.92
C ILE A 183 31.89 2.85 9.42
N LYS A 184 32.00 4.10 9.85
CA LYS A 184 32.02 4.46 11.28
C LYS A 184 30.58 4.54 11.77
N PHE A 185 30.20 3.66 12.69
CA PHE A 185 28.85 3.63 13.24
C PHE A 185 28.82 3.28 14.71
N LYS A 186 27.74 3.71 15.38
CA LYS A 186 27.32 3.22 16.69
C LYS A 186 26.07 2.35 16.49
N LEU A 187 26.10 1.12 17.02
CA LEU A 187 24.92 0.27 17.05
C LEU A 187 23.96 0.77 18.14
N LEU A 188 22.69 0.88 17.79
CA LEU A 188 21.60 1.24 18.67
C LEU A 188 20.66 0.04 18.87
N ASP A 189 19.64 0.22 19.68
CA ASP A 189 18.55 -0.74 19.84
C ASP A 189 17.83 -1.01 18.51
N ASP A 190 17.09 -2.12 18.46
CA ASP A 190 16.34 -2.56 17.27
C ASP A 190 17.18 -2.76 15.99
N PHE A 191 18.50 -2.95 16.15
CA PHE A 191 19.44 -3.14 15.05
C PHE A 191 19.49 -1.92 14.10
N GLU A 192 19.39 -0.74 14.70
CA GLU A 192 19.59 0.55 14.04
C GLU A 192 21.04 1.00 14.22
N ILE A 193 21.54 1.83 13.30
CA ILE A 193 22.89 2.39 13.40
C ILE A 193 22.85 3.91 13.31
N GLU A 194 23.72 4.55 14.08
CA GLU A 194 24.02 5.98 13.96
C GLU A 194 25.33 6.16 13.23
N SER A 195 25.36 7.02 12.20
CA SER A 195 26.59 7.34 11.47
C SER A 195 26.58 8.79 10.99
N ILE A 196 27.74 9.45 11.10
CA ILE A 196 27.98 10.78 10.50
C ILE A 196 28.06 10.72 8.97
N GLN A 197 28.26 9.53 8.41
CA GLN A 197 28.29 9.33 6.97
C GLN A 197 26.84 9.29 6.45
N ASP A 198 26.61 9.84 5.26
CA ASP A 198 25.32 9.64 4.59
C ASP A 198 25.25 8.24 4.01
N LEU A 199 24.49 7.38 4.69
CA LEU A 199 24.29 6.00 4.29
C LEU A 199 22.96 5.79 3.58
N ASN A 200 22.11 6.81 3.46
CA ASN A 200 20.72 6.60 3.05
C ASN A 200 20.65 5.96 1.65
N LYS A 201 19.90 4.86 1.55
CA LYS A 201 19.74 4.03 0.34
C LYS A 201 21.01 3.34 -0.16
N MET A 202 22.14 3.44 0.54
CA MET A 202 23.33 2.65 0.24
C MET A 202 22.99 1.16 0.41
N LYS A 203 23.35 0.38 -0.61
CA LYS A 203 23.10 -1.07 -0.68
C LYS A 203 24.39 -1.84 -0.47
N PHE A 204 24.27 -3.01 0.12
CA PHE A 204 25.38 -3.94 0.28
C PHE A 204 24.85 -5.38 0.27
N LYS A 205 25.73 -6.32 -0.02
CA LYS A 205 25.41 -7.74 -0.09
C LYS A 205 26.08 -8.51 1.04
N VAL A 206 25.33 -9.42 1.65
CA VAL A 206 25.82 -10.41 2.62
C VAL A 206 25.28 -11.77 2.16
N LEU A 207 26.18 -12.69 1.80
CA LEU A 207 25.84 -13.96 1.14
C LEU A 207 24.96 -13.69 -0.10
N ASP A 208 23.83 -14.38 -0.24
CA ASP A 208 22.89 -14.23 -1.35
C ASP A 208 21.78 -13.19 -1.11
N SER A 209 21.92 -12.38 -0.06
CA SER A 209 20.92 -11.39 0.33
C SER A 209 21.42 -9.96 0.14
N ASP A 210 20.58 -9.13 -0.47
CA ASP A 210 20.80 -7.69 -0.57
C ASP A 210 20.24 -6.97 0.67
N TYR A 211 20.98 -5.99 1.17
CA TYR A 211 20.63 -5.13 2.29
C TYR A 211 20.73 -3.67 1.89
N MET A 212 20.04 -2.81 2.62
CA MET A 212 20.04 -1.37 2.40
C MET A 212 19.90 -0.62 3.72
N PHE A 213 20.61 0.49 3.84
CA PHE A 213 20.37 1.46 4.91
C PHE A 213 19.20 2.36 4.55
N SER A 214 18.27 2.54 5.49
CA SER A 214 17.10 3.41 5.35
C SER A 214 17.13 4.44 6.46
N ARG A 215 17.28 5.72 6.11
CA ARG A 215 17.26 6.82 7.09
C ARG A 215 15.93 6.79 7.86
N LYS A 216 16.01 6.81 9.19
CA LYS A 216 14.85 6.90 10.09
C LYS A 216 14.62 8.35 10.48
N LYS A 217 15.65 8.98 11.05
CA LYS A 217 15.67 10.37 11.50
C LYS A 217 17.14 10.81 11.63
N ASP A 218 17.45 12.03 11.22
CA ASP A 218 18.79 12.62 11.34
C ASP A 218 19.87 11.63 10.84
N ASN A 219 20.86 11.32 11.68
CA ASN A 219 21.97 10.41 11.39
C ASN A 219 21.70 8.95 11.78
N VAL A 220 20.44 8.59 12.06
CA VAL A 220 20.03 7.24 12.43
C VAL A 220 19.42 6.50 11.25
N TYR A 221 19.91 5.29 11.01
CA TYR A 221 19.53 4.43 9.88
C TYR A 221 19.06 3.06 10.38
N ARG A 222 17.99 2.56 9.76
CA ARG A 222 17.57 1.16 9.86
C ARG A 222 18.29 0.34 8.79
N ILE A 223 18.72 -0.86 9.14
CA ILE A 223 19.19 -1.83 8.15
C ILE A 223 18.00 -2.68 7.71
N ARG A 224 17.78 -2.78 6.40
CA ARG A 224 16.66 -3.51 5.81
C ARG A 224 17.18 -4.60 4.87
N LYS A 225 16.66 -5.81 5.00
CA LYS A 225 16.88 -6.90 4.03
C LYS A 225 15.94 -6.70 2.86
N LEU A 226 16.46 -6.61 1.64
CA LEU A 226 15.65 -6.48 0.43
C LEU A 226 15.14 -7.87 0.02
N SER A 227 13.86 -7.97 -0.35
CA SER A 227 13.33 -9.23 -0.89
C SER A 227 13.94 -9.53 -2.25
N ASN A 228 14.10 -10.80 -2.61
CA ASN A 228 14.47 -11.21 -3.97
C ASN A 228 13.24 -11.52 -4.85
N THR A 229 12.05 -11.61 -4.25
CA THR A 229 10.81 -11.97 -4.93
C THR A 229 10.35 -10.84 -5.85
N ARG A 230 10.06 -11.19 -7.10
CA ARG A 230 9.54 -10.31 -8.14
C ARG A 230 8.30 -10.95 -8.74
N ASN A 231 7.15 -10.66 -8.14
CA ASN A 231 5.88 -11.17 -8.64
C ASN A 231 5.19 -10.07 -9.45
N ALA A 232 4.47 -10.49 -10.49
CA ALA A 232 3.59 -9.59 -11.22
C ALA A 232 2.24 -9.49 -10.52
N ASN A 233 1.68 -8.28 -10.47
CA ASN A 233 0.38 -8.00 -9.88
C ASN A 233 -0.44 -7.10 -10.78
N VAL A 234 -1.75 -7.31 -10.70
CA VAL A 234 -2.72 -6.28 -11.06
C VAL A 234 -2.70 -5.26 -9.94
N ILE A 235 -2.47 -4.00 -10.28
CA ILE A 235 -2.40 -2.90 -9.33
C ILE A 235 -3.28 -1.76 -9.77
N PHE A 236 -4.07 -1.23 -8.84
CA PHE A 236 -4.98 -0.13 -9.10
C PHE A 236 -4.34 1.19 -8.71
N SER A 237 -4.49 2.18 -9.59
CA SER A 237 -4.05 3.56 -9.38
C SER A 237 -5.25 4.48 -9.45
N ILE A 238 -5.27 5.46 -8.54
CA ILE A 238 -6.39 6.39 -8.39
C ILE A 238 -5.91 7.84 -8.51
N GLN A 239 -6.78 8.69 -9.04
CA GLN A 239 -6.57 10.13 -9.11
C GLN A 239 -7.86 10.89 -8.75
N LEU A 240 -7.77 11.80 -7.79
CA LEU A 240 -8.89 12.60 -7.27
C LEU A 240 -9.52 13.44 -8.39
N LEU A 241 -10.84 13.44 -8.45
CA LEU A 241 -11.64 14.09 -9.49
C LEU A 241 -12.36 15.35 -9.01
N LYS A 242 -12.83 15.36 -7.77
CA LYS A 242 -13.69 16.44 -7.25
C LYS A 242 -13.47 16.71 -5.76
N GLU A 243 -13.88 17.91 -5.36
CA GLU A 243 -13.94 18.36 -3.97
C GLU A 243 -15.18 17.80 -3.24
N GLN A 244 -15.27 18.10 -1.95
CA GLN A 244 -16.32 17.62 -1.04
C GLN A 244 -17.74 17.92 -1.53
N ASP A 245 -18.58 16.90 -1.60
CA ASP A 245 -20.04 17.05 -1.68
C ASP A 245 -20.63 17.26 -0.27
N SER A 246 -21.43 18.31 -0.10
CA SER A 246 -22.08 18.61 1.18
C SER A 246 -23.03 17.52 1.67
N ALA A 247 -23.67 16.77 0.78
CA ALA A 247 -24.56 15.67 1.15
C ALA A 247 -23.78 14.48 1.72
N ASP A 248 -22.59 14.21 1.19
CA ASP A 248 -21.71 13.14 1.67
C ASP A 248 -21.12 13.47 3.04
N LEU A 249 -20.76 14.74 3.25
CA LEU A 249 -20.32 15.19 4.56
C LEU A 249 -21.44 15.09 5.60
N LYS A 250 -22.68 15.47 5.26
CA LYS A 250 -23.85 15.28 6.13
C LYS A 250 -24.09 13.81 6.43
N ASN A 251 -23.95 12.93 5.44
CA ASN A 251 -24.06 11.48 5.62
C ASN A 251 -23.00 10.96 6.59
N PHE A 252 -21.75 11.39 6.45
CA PHE A 252 -20.67 11.07 7.39
C PHE A 252 -21.02 11.51 8.82
N ILE A 253 -21.39 12.78 9.01
CA ILE A 253 -21.74 13.33 10.33
C ILE A 253 -22.90 12.56 10.98
N SER A 254 -23.93 12.17 10.22
CA SER A 254 -25.04 11.36 10.74
C SER A 254 -24.63 9.92 11.14
N ASN A 255 -23.49 9.44 10.65
CA ASN A 255 -22.96 8.12 10.95
C ASN A 255 -21.96 8.11 12.10
N LEU A 256 -21.48 9.26 12.57
CA LEU A 256 -20.84 9.41 13.89
C LEU A 256 -21.89 9.10 14.97
#